data_AF-A0A967N518-F1
#
_entry.id   AF-A0A967N518-F1
#
_cell.length_a   1.000
_cell.length_b   1.000
_cell.length_c   1.000
_cell.angle_alpha   90.00
_cell.angle_beta   90.00
_cell.angle_gamma   90.00
#
_symmetry.space_group_name_H-M   'P 1'
#
loop_
_entity.id
_entity.type
_entity.pdbx_description
1 polymer ?
#
loop_
_entity_poly.entity_id
_entity_poly.type
_entity_poly.pdbx_seq_one_letter_code
_entity_poly.pdbx_strand_id
1 'polypeptide(L)'
;PVIITSAYSPTSSRDESITAAYRNAALLHRAGVGLAFSTDDASDVRNLPYHAAHSVAFGLPREEALRAVTLGPAEILGVDALTGSLDAGKRADLIVTDGDPLQYLTRVDRLWIGG
;
A
#
# COMPACT_ATOMS: atom_id res chain seq x y z
N PRO A 1 -4.05 11.36 8.18
CA PRO A 1 -3.54 10.19 7.41
C PRO A 1 -2.14 10.52 6.89
N VAL A 2 -1.29 9.51 6.70
CA VAL A 2 0.10 9.69 6.22
C VAL A 2 0.30 8.92 4.93
N ILE A 3 0.95 9.57 3.95
CA ILE A 3 1.39 8.93 2.70
C ILE A 3 2.89 8.62 2.84
N ILE A 4 3.24 7.35 2.70
CA ILE A 4 4.62 6.86 2.79
C ILE A 4 5.19 6.74 1.38
N THR A 5 6.16 7.60 1.07
CA THR A 5 6.88 7.62 -0.22
C THR A 5 8.18 6.81 -0.19
N SER A 6 8.84 6.77 0.98
CA SER A 6 10.12 6.08 1.17
C SER A 6 9.96 4.86 2.07
N ALA A 7 9.44 3.76 1.50
CA ALA A 7 9.36 2.48 2.20
C ALA A 7 10.67 1.68 2.16
N TYR A 8 11.66 2.10 1.36
CA TYR A 8 12.92 1.35 1.13
C TYR A 8 14.21 2.13 1.40
N SER A 9 14.14 3.46 1.37
CA SER A 9 15.34 4.25 1.56
C SER A 9 15.59 4.41 3.05
N PRO A 10 16.79 4.01 3.54
CA PRO A 10 17.15 4.31 4.90
C PRO A 10 17.19 5.82 5.10
N THR A 11 16.95 6.24 6.33
CA THR A 11 17.03 7.66 6.66
C THR A 11 18.47 8.15 6.54
N SER A 12 18.65 9.42 6.20
CA SER A 12 19.98 10.03 6.03
C SER A 12 20.70 10.29 7.37
N SER A 13 20.03 10.08 8.49
CA SER A 13 20.57 10.26 9.84
C SER A 13 21.47 9.10 10.21
N ARG A 14 22.70 9.39 10.66
CA ARG A 14 23.64 8.38 11.17
C ARG A 14 23.19 7.72 12.46
N ASP A 15 22.35 8.41 13.24
CA ASP A 15 21.94 7.99 14.57
C ASP A 15 20.64 7.17 14.55
N GLU A 16 19.96 7.11 13.40
CA GLU A 16 18.75 6.31 13.25
C GLU A 16 19.07 4.88 12.82
N SER A 17 18.23 3.94 13.26
CA SER A 17 18.32 2.56 12.78
C SER A 17 18.10 2.52 11.28
N ILE A 18 18.93 1.76 10.56
CA ILE A 18 18.69 1.46 9.13
C ILE A 18 17.31 0.86 8.87
N THR A 19 16.70 0.23 9.88
CA THR A 19 15.36 -0.38 9.80
C THR A 19 14.22 0.59 10.13
N ALA A 20 14.53 1.83 10.51
CA ALA A 20 13.52 2.81 10.93
C ALA A 20 12.51 3.09 9.82
N ALA A 21 13.01 3.32 8.59
CA ALA A 21 12.16 3.51 7.41
C ALA A 21 11.21 2.32 7.18
N TYR A 22 11.72 1.09 7.34
CA TYR A 22 10.96 -0.15 7.10
C TYR A 22 9.86 -0.40 8.13
N ARG A 23 10.08 0.00 9.39
CA ARG A 23 9.14 -0.21 10.49
C ARG A 23 8.13 0.92 10.67
N ASN A 24 8.33 2.04 9.98
CA ASN A 24 7.53 3.25 10.19
C ASN A 24 6.04 3.02 9.95
N ALA A 25 5.69 2.31 8.87
CA ALA A 25 4.29 1.94 8.58
C ALA A 25 3.67 1.16 9.75
N ALA A 26 4.37 0.16 10.28
CA ALA A 26 3.89 -0.64 11.41
C ALA A 26 3.74 0.20 12.69
N LEU A 27 4.64 1.15 12.94
CA LEU A 27 4.58 2.07 14.08
C LEU A 27 3.38 3.01 13.98
N LEU A 28 3.19 3.62 12.81
CA LEU A 28 2.07 4.52 12.54
C LEU A 28 0.72 3.81 12.66
N HIS A 29 0.61 2.60 12.12
CA HIS A 29 -0.60 1.78 12.25
C HIS A 29 -0.90 1.47 13.72
N ARG A 30 0.10 1.06 14.51
CA ARG A 30 -0.06 0.83 15.96
C ARG A 30 -0.52 2.08 16.72
N ALA A 31 -0.16 3.26 16.22
CA ALA A 31 -0.61 4.54 16.77
C ALA A 31 -2.02 4.96 16.29
N GLY A 32 -2.70 4.13 15.49
CA GLY A 32 -4.03 4.42 14.94
C GLY A 32 -4.02 5.40 13.76
N VAL A 33 -2.86 5.63 13.13
CA VAL A 33 -2.73 6.53 11.99
C VAL A 33 -3.09 5.78 10.70
N GLY A 34 -4.05 6.31 9.94
CA GLY A 34 -4.38 5.80 8.60
C GLY A 34 -3.24 6.02 7.61
N LEU A 35 -3.00 5.02 6.76
CA LEU A 35 -1.83 4.94 5.88
C LEU A 35 -2.22 4.88 4.40
N ALA A 36 -1.35 5.41 3.56
CA ALA A 36 -1.26 5.06 2.14
C ALA A 36 0.19 4.99 1.67
N PHE A 37 0.45 4.25 0.61
CA PHE A 37 1.77 4.22 -0.05
C PHE A 37 1.77 5.02 -1.35
N SER A 38 2.92 5.58 -1.69
CA SER A 38 3.22 6.20 -2.98
C SER A 38 4.65 5.84 -3.39
N THR A 39 4.95 5.82 -4.68
CA THR A 39 6.31 5.62 -5.20
C THR A 39 7.07 6.92 -5.40
N ASP A 40 6.40 8.07 -5.36
CA ASP A 40 6.96 9.43 -5.61
C ASP A 40 7.63 9.61 -6.99
N ASP A 41 7.57 8.59 -7.84
CA ASP A 41 8.08 8.56 -9.20
C ASP A 41 7.14 7.73 -10.09
N ALA A 42 6.74 8.32 -11.22
CA ALA A 42 5.87 7.71 -12.22
C ALA A 42 6.52 6.48 -12.90
N SER A 43 7.86 6.47 -13.02
CA SER A 43 8.60 5.35 -13.60
C SER A 43 8.61 4.11 -12.71
N ASP A 44 8.30 4.27 -11.42
CA ASP A 44 8.40 3.22 -10.41
C ASP A 44 7.03 2.69 -9.93
N VAL A 45 5.92 3.19 -10.47
CA VAL A 45 4.54 2.88 -10.00
C VAL A 45 4.24 1.38 -9.94
N ARG A 46 4.84 0.57 -10.83
CA ARG A 46 4.69 -0.89 -10.82
C ARG A 46 5.17 -1.53 -9.50
N ASN A 47 6.08 -0.88 -8.79
CA ASN A 47 6.65 -1.38 -7.55
C ASN A 47 5.81 -0.99 -6.32
N LEU A 48 4.73 -0.21 -6.46
CA LEU A 48 3.87 0.20 -5.34
C LEU A 48 3.41 -0.96 -4.43
N PRO A 49 2.97 -2.13 -4.95
CA PRO A 49 2.60 -3.26 -4.09
C PRO A 49 3.77 -3.76 -3.25
N TYR A 50 5.00 -3.63 -3.75
CA TYR A 50 6.18 -4.03 -3.01
C TYR A 50 6.39 -3.12 -1.80
N HIS A 51 6.14 -1.80 -1.89
CA HIS A 51 6.30 -0.87 -0.75
C HIS A 51 5.44 -1.33 0.44
N ALA A 52 4.21 -1.74 0.13
CA ALA A 52 3.29 -2.31 1.11
C ALA A 52 3.76 -3.68 1.62
N ALA A 53 4.14 -4.59 0.72
CA ALA A 53 4.62 -5.93 1.06
C ALA A 53 5.85 -5.91 1.97
N HIS A 54 6.78 -5.00 1.72
CA HIS A 54 7.97 -4.85 2.55
C HIS A 54 7.60 -4.45 3.97
N SER A 55 6.66 -3.51 4.13
CA SER A 55 6.18 -3.10 5.45
C SER A 55 5.55 -4.25 6.24
N VAL A 56 4.97 -5.26 5.55
CA VAL A 56 4.47 -6.49 6.20
C VAL A 56 5.61 -7.28 6.83
N ALA A 57 6.73 -7.44 6.13
CA ALA A 57 7.92 -8.12 6.66
C ALA A 57 8.51 -7.43 7.91
N PHE A 58 8.19 -6.14 8.11
CA PHE A 58 8.63 -5.34 9.26
C PHE A 58 7.52 -5.05 10.29
N GLY A 59 6.41 -5.78 10.23
CA GLY A 59 5.40 -5.84 11.29
C GLY A 59 4.10 -5.08 11.03
N LEU A 60 3.86 -4.58 9.81
CA LEU A 60 2.54 -4.10 9.41
C LEU A 60 1.62 -5.32 9.16
N PRO A 61 0.38 -5.34 9.68
CA PRO A 61 -0.56 -6.39 9.32
C PRO A 61 -0.80 -6.42 7.80
N ARG A 62 -0.86 -7.62 7.21
CA ARG A 62 -1.09 -7.81 5.77
C ARG A 62 -2.33 -7.06 5.27
N GLU A 63 -3.45 -7.16 5.99
CA GLU A 63 -4.69 -6.50 5.62
C GLU A 63 -4.56 -4.97 5.60
N GLU A 64 -3.80 -4.40 6.55
CA GLU A 64 -3.53 -2.96 6.56
C GLU A 64 -2.63 -2.56 5.39
N ALA A 65 -1.63 -3.39 5.04
CA ALA A 65 -0.79 -3.14 3.87
C ALA A 65 -1.60 -3.13 2.57
N LEU A 66 -2.54 -4.07 2.41
CA LEU A 66 -3.44 -4.12 1.26
C LEU A 66 -4.40 -2.93 1.24
N ARG A 67 -4.96 -2.57 2.40
CA ARG A 67 -5.80 -1.38 2.57
C ARG A 67 -5.04 -0.11 2.20
N ALA A 68 -3.78 0.03 2.59
CA ALA A 68 -2.93 1.20 2.31
C ALA A 68 -2.57 1.37 0.81
N VAL A 69 -2.88 0.40 -0.05
CA VAL A 69 -2.78 0.53 -1.52
C VAL A 69 -4.14 0.47 -2.23
N THR A 70 -5.24 0.41 -1.48
CA THR A 70 -6.61 0.32 -2.01
C THR A 70 -7.54 1.34 -1.37
N LEU A 71 -8.21 0.99 -0.27
CA LEU A 71 -9.20 1.84 0.38
C LEU A 71 -8.57 3.05 1.09
N GLY A 72 -7.37 2.90 1.67
CA GLY A 72 -6.63 3.98 2.32
C GLY A 72 -6.41 5.20 1.42
N PRO A 73 -5.79 5.07 0.23
CA PRO A 73 -5.65 6.20 -0.69
C PRO A 73 -7.02 6.70 -1.21
N ALA A 74 -8.01 5.83 -1.40
CA ALA A 74 -9.35 6.26 -1.83
C ALA A 74 -10.03 7.18 -0.78
N GLU A 75 -9.93 6.84 0.51
CA GLU A 75 -10.42 7.68 1.62
C GLU A 75 -9.65 9.00 1.72
N ILE A 76 -8.32 8.98 1.55
CA ILE A 76 -7.48 10.19 1.57
C ILE A 76 -7.87 11.15 0.45
N LEU A 77 -8.19 10.62 -0.73
CA LEU A 77 -8.58 11.39 -1.91
C LEU A 77 -10.08 11.74 -1.95
N GLY A 78 -10.89 11.23 -1.01
CA GLY A 78 -12.34 11.46 -0.97
C GLY A 78 -13.11 10.78 -2.12
N VAL A 79 -12.59 9.67 -2.64
CA VAL A 79 -13.18 8.89 -3.74
C VAL A 79 -13.54 7.47 -3.32
N ASP A 80 -13.57 7.20 -2.02
CA ASP A 80 -13.94 5.91 -1.42
C ASP A 80 -15.38 5.51 -1.75
N ALA A 81 -16.29 6.46 -1.97
CA ALA A 81 -17.63 6.17 -2.47
C ALA A 81 -17.64 5.58 -3.90
N LEU A 82 -16.56 5.77 -4.67
CA LEU A 82 -16.44 5.33 -6.06
C LEU A 82 -15.58 4.07 -6.22
N THR A 83 -14.50 3.92 -5.44
CA THR A 83 -13.51 2.86 -5.62
C THR A 83 -12.74 2.54 -4.32
N GLY A 84 -11.81 1.59 -4.38
CA GLY A 84 -10.91 1.23 -3.28
C GLY A 84 -11.37 0.05 -2.41
N SER A 85 -12.61 -0.41 -2.56
CA SER A 85 -13.10 -1.64 -1.92
C SER A 85 -14.13 -2.35 -2.80
N LEU A 86 -14.37 -3.64 -2.49
CA LEU A 86 -15.34 -4.48 -3.19
C LEU A 86 -16.72 -4.42 -2.51
N ASP A 87 -17.36 -3.26 -2.60
CA ASP A 87 -18.71 -3.03 -2.09
C ASP A 87 -19.71 -2.81 -3.23
N ALA A 88 -20.95 -3.24 -3.05
CA ALA A 88 -22.01 -3.04 -4.04
C ALA A 88 -22.24 -1.54 -4.31
N GLY A 89 -22.36 -1.17 -5.59
CA GLY A 89 -22.57 0.21 -6.03
C GLY A 89 -21.28 1.00 -6.34
N LYS A 90 -20.10 0.50 -5.97
CA LYS A 90 -18.80 1.07 -6.38
C LYS A 90 -18.43 0.64 -7.80
N ARG A 91 -17.47 1.34 -8.42
CA ARG A 91 -16.89 0.95 -9.71
C ARG A 91 -16.19 -0.40 -9.58
N ALA A 92 -16.31 -1.23 -10.62
CA ALA A 92 -15.60 -2.50 -10.71
C ALA A 92 -14.14 -2.28 -11.18
N ASP A 93 -13.36 -1.59 -10.33
CA ASP A 93 -11.92 -1.48 -10.45
C ASP A 93 -11.27 -2.59 -9.62
N LEU A 94 -10.96 -3.73 -10.22
CA LEU A 94 -10.46 -4.90 -9.50
C LEU A 94 -9.48 -5.74 -10.32
N ILE A 95 -8.63 -6.46 -9.60
CA ILE A 95 -7.70 -7.45 -10.15
C ILE A 95 -8.03 -8.83 -9.61
N VAL A 96 -7.80 -9.84 -10.44
CA VAL A 96 -7.75 -11.25 -10.02
C VAL A 96 -6.32 -11.70 -10.19
N THR A 97 -5.80 -12.38 -9.16
CA THR A 97 -4.42 -12.84 -9.09
C THR A 97 -4.36 -14.32 -8.77
N ASP A 98 -3.28 -14.99 -9.15
CA ASP A 98 -3.04 -16.41 -8.89
C ASP A 98 -2.48 -16.70 -7.47
N GLY A 99 -2.40 -15.66 -6.63
CA GLY A 99 -1.81 -15.70 -5.30
C GLY A 99 -2.11 -14.44 -4.50
N ASP A 100 -1.25 -14.15 -3.51
CA ASP A 100 -1.37 -12.93 -2.72
C ASP A 100 -0.91 -11.72 -3.54
N PRO A 101 -1.73 -10.68 -3.76
CA PRO A 101 -1.36 -9.51 -4.56
C PRO A 101 -0.15 -8.72 -4.03
N LEU A 102 0.24 -8.92 -2.76
CA LEU A 102 1.45 -8.32 -2.19
C LEU A 102 2.71 -9.17 -2.39
N GLN A 103 2.61 -10.39 -2.91
CA GLN A 103 3.77 -11.24 -3.16
C GLN A 103 4.40 -10.96 -4.53
N TYR A 104 5.73 -10.96 -4.56
CA TYR A 104 6.51 -10.65 -5.77
C TYR A 104 6.26 -11.61 -6.94
N LEU A 105 6.02 -12.90 -6.64
CA LEU A 105 5.84 -13.93 -7.67
C LEU A 105 4.39 -14.03 -8.18
N THR A 106 3.46 -13.33 -7.52
CA THR A 106 2.05 -13.35 -7.90
C THR A 106 1.83 -12.66 -9.24
N ARG A 107 1.01 -13.28 -10.07
CA ARG A 107 0.64 -12.80 -11.39
C ARG A 107 -0.77 -12.26 -11.37
N VAL A 108 -0.99 -11.17 -12.10
CA VAL A 108 -2.32 -10.65 -12.39
C VAL A 108 -2.90 -11.44 -13.55
N ASP A 109 -3.95 -12.20 -13.27
CA ASP A 109 -4.67 -13.01 -14.27
C ASP A 109 -5.70 -12.17 -15.03
N ARG A 110 -6.37 -11.24 -14.35
CA ARG A 110 -7.40 -10.36 -14.92
C ARG A 110 -7.38 -9.00 -14.24
N LEU A 111 -7.79 -7.98 -14.99
CA LEU A 111 -7.91 -6.60 -14.56
C LEU A 111 -9.18 -6.01 -15.18
N TRP A 112 -9.99 -5.35 -14.35
CA TRP A 112 -11.13 -4.53 -14.78
C TRP A 112 -10.95 -3.11 -14.27
N ILE A 113 -11.33 -2.14 -15.10
CA ILE A 113 -11.32 -0.72 -14.77
C ILE A 113 -12.67 -0.14 -15.20
N GLY A 114 -13.53 0.16 -14.24
CA GLY A 114 -14.87 0.70 -14.48
C GLY A 114 -15.96 -0.30 -14.86
N GLY A 115 -15.69 -1.61 -14.80
CA GLY A 115 -16.64 -2.67 -15.19
C GLY A 115 -16.35 -3.29 -16.55
#